data_AF-A0A7X7GL09-F1
#
_entry.id   AF-A0A7X7GL09-F1
#
_cell.length_a   1.000
_cell.length_b   1.000
_cell.length_c   1.000
_cell.angle_alpha   90.00
_cell.angle_beta   90.00
_cell.angle_gamma   90.00
#
_symmetry.space_group_name_H-M   'P 1'
#
loop_
_entity.id
_entity.type
_entity.pdbx_description
1 polymer ?
#
loop_
_entity_poly.entity_id
_entity_poly.type
_entity_poly.pdbx_seq_one_letter_code
_entity_poly.pdbx_strand_id
1 'polypeptide(L)'
;ATSALLDASVLSDQSVVTGVLQSNAWPADVALNTPEIVSEFEDKGMKLMLPAYNAGMNALFCSDKRVALPDYQGRSISVGSTAGNQQVSALGATPTSVAYTEAYEALQRGVIDCSMLSPAAAQIGGILEVAPQTVIDPEAGLAVPSGNMAMNLDVWESLPLVAQQLMWDRLDAFMTGSIEGKIWPVTVDSVKDIQQYGGSIEPFADDARTAVQDANNKIVDAIAGNSGLSDGAGFVTSVRESADKWSQTITELGYTNETDYNGFATWYTPGKIDIAPYIERVYEEIYLPHRPS
;
A
#
# COMPACT_ATOMS: atom_id res chain seq x y z
N ALA A 1 -6.80 -12.12 -12.55
CA ALA A 1 -6.21 -10.79 -12.83
C ALA A 1 -5.82 -10.05 -11.55
N THR A 2 -6.57 -10.21 -10.44
CA THR A 2 -6.38 -9.44 -9.19
C THR A 2 -4.96 -9.53 -8.62
N SER A 3 -4.29 -10.68 -8.73
CA SER A 3 -2.89 -10.82 -8.27
C SER A 3 -1.91 -9.93 -9.03
N ALA A 4 -2.14 -9.67 -10.32
CA ALA A 4 -1.31 -8.75 -11.11
C ALA A 4 -1.37 -7.32 -10.53
N LEU A 5 -2.55 -6.87 -10.14
CA LEU A 5 -2.73 -5.56 -9.49
C LEU A 5 -2.00 -5.50 -8.13
N LEU A 6 -2.04 -6.58 -7.35
CA LEU A 6 -1.31 -6.65 -6.08
C LEU A 6 0.21 -6.60 -6.29
N ASP A 7 0.74 -7.28 -7.30
CA ASP A 7 2.17 -7.22 -7.63
C ASP A 7 2.58 -5.82 -8.12
N ALA A 8 1.70 -5.13 -8.86
CA ALA A 8 1.93 -3.75 -9.30
C ALA A 8 1.98 -2.72 -8.16
N SER A 9 1.52 -3.08 -6.96
CA SER A 9 1.47 -2.18 -5.80
C SER A 9 2.82 -1.54 -5.42
N VAL A 10 3.92 -2.18 -5.83
CA VAL A 10 5.31 -1.71 -5.66
C VAL A 10 5.60 -0.35 -6.34
N LEU A 11 4.73 0.11 -7.24
CA LEU A 11 4.82 1.45 -7.87
C LEU A 11 4.24 2.58 -7.03
N SER A 12 3.68 2.26 -5.87
CA SER A 12 3.08 3.27 -5.02
C SER A 12 4.15 4.12 -4.34
N ASP A 13 4.01 5.45 -4.44
CA ASP A 13 4.84 6.42 -3.70
C ASP A 13 4.65 6.19 -2.19
N GLN A 14 5.75 6.04 -1.43
CA GLN A 14 5.69 5.83 0.02
C GLN A 14 5.73 7.10 0.86
N SER A 15 5.65 8.28 0.25
CA SER A 15 5.58 9.55 0.95
C SER A 15 4.38 9.64 1.91
N VAL A 16 4.60 10.30 3.05
CA VAL A 16 3.66 10.28 4.19
C VAL A 16 2.30 10.94 3.92
N VAL A 17 2.24 11.91 3.00
CA VAL A 17 0.98 12.52 2.54
C VAL A 17 0.66 12.11 1.11
N THR A 18 1.49 12.48 0.13
CA THR A 18 1.18 12.28 -1.29
C THR A 18 1.10 10.80 -1.65
N GLY A 19 1.94 9.97 -1.05
CA GLY A 19 1.96 8.53 -1.26
C GLY A 19 0.70 7.83 -0.76
N VAL A 20 0.18 8.27 0.38
CA VAL A 20 -1.12 7.79 0.91
C VAL A 20 -2.26 8.08 -0.07
N LEU A 21 -2.29 9.30 -0.63
CA LEU A 21 -3.30 9.69 -1.60
C LEU A 21 -3.14 8.94 -2.93
N GLN A 22 -1.90 8.78 -3.42
CA GLN A 22 -1.63 8.12 -4.70
C GLN A 22 -2.00 6.64 -4.64
N SER A 23 -1.51 5.95 -3.60
CA SER A 23 -1.72 4.51 -3.40
C SER A 23 -3.16 4.09 -3.11
N ASN A 24 -4.05 5.04 -2.76
CA ASN A 24 -5.48 4.81 -2.58
C ASN A 24 -6.34 5.24 -3.78
N ALA A 25 -5.73 5.72 -4.88
CA ALA A 25 -6.44 6.08 -6.09
C ALA A 25 -6.09 5.18 -7.29
N TRP A 26 -4.82 5.15 -7.70
CA TRP A 26 -4.42 4.48 -8.94
C TRP A 26 -4.78 2.99 -9.01
N PRO A 27 -4.69 2.18 -7.92
CA PRO A 27 -5.03 0.77 -8.04
C PRO A 27 -6.52 0.57 -8.33
N ALA A 28 -7.38 1.45 -7.80
CA ALA A 28 -8.82 1.38 -8.03
C ALA A 28 -9.18 1.82 -9.46
N ASP A 29 -8.51 2.85 -9.98
CA ASP A 29 -8.62 3.32 -11.36
C ASP A 29 -8.30 2.19 -12.35
N VAL A 30 -7.13 1.53 -12.18
CA VAL A 30 -6.74 0.39 -13.01
C VAL A 30 -7.74 -0.76 -12.89
N ALA A 31 -8.16 -1.08 -11.67
CA ALA A 31 -8.98 -2.25 -11.42
C ALA A 31 -10.40 -2.15 -12.02
N LEU A 32 -11.07 -1.02 -11.87
CA LEU A 32 -12.41 -0.83 -12.48
C LEU A 32 -12.35 -0.76 -14.01
N ASN A 33 -11.21 -0.31 -14.56
CA ASN A 33 -10.96 -0.27 -16.00
C ASN A 33 -10.36 -1.58 -16.57
N THR A 34 -10.20 -2.62 -15.75
CA THR A 34 -9.73 -3.96 -16.18
C THR A 34 -10.85 -4.98 -15.99
N PRO A 35 -11.61 -5.32 -17.05
CA PRO A 35 -12.78 -6.21 -16.95
C PRO A 35 -12.47 -7.55 -16.28
N GLU A 36 -11.30 -8.12 -16.51
CA GLU A 36 -10.88 -9.40 -15.92
C GLU A 36 -10.72 -9.36 -14.40
N ILE A 37 -10.47 -8.18 -13.82
CA ILE A 37 -10.44 -8.02 -12.35
C ILE A 37 -11.88 -8.00 -11.84
N VAL A 38 -12.77 -7.21 -12.45
CA VAL A 38 -14.16 -7.10 -12.02
C VAL A 38 -14.89 -8.44 -12.16
N SER A 39 -14.73 -9.11 -13.31
CA SER A 39 -15.38 -10.39 -13.59
C SER A 39 -14.90 -11.50 -12.64
N GLU A 40 -13.64 -11.46 -12.17
CA GLU A 40 -13.13 -12.44 -11.20
C GLU A 40 -13.93 -12.46 -9.89
N PHE A 41 -14.50 -11.32 -9.49
CA PHE A 41 -15.39 -11.22 -8.33
C PHE A 41 -16.83 -11.63 -8.69
N GLU A 42 -17.35 -11.18 -9.83
CA GLU A 42 -18.71 -11.49 -10.26
C GLU A 42 -18.90 -12.99 -10.51
N ASP A 43 -17.92 -13.68 -11.10
CA ASP A 43 -17.89 -15.14 -11.31
C ASP A 43 -17.94 -15.92 -9.98
N LYS A 44 -17.57 -15.28 -8.88
CA LYS A 44 -17.63 -15.83 -7.51
C LYS A 44 -18.88 -15.37 -6.75
N GLY A 45 -19.85 -14.76 -7.43
CA GLY A 45 -21.09 -14.25 -6.83
C GLY A 45 -20.85 -13.06 -5.92
N MET A 46 -19.90 -12.18 -6.27
CA MET A 46 -19.59 -10.96 -5.52
C MET A 46 -19.65 -9.71 -6.40
N LYS A 47 -20.41 -8.70 -5.97
CA LYS A 47 -20.33 -7.35 -6.52
C LYS A 47 -19.12 -6.63 -5.91
N LEU A 48 -18.13 -6.31 -6.74
CA LEU A 48 -16.99 -5.48 -6.35
C LEU A 48 -17.42 -4.00 -6.26
N MET A 49 -17.17 -3.36 -5.11
CA MET A 49 -17.47 -1.94 -4.89
C MET A 49 -16.20 -1.11 -4.79
N LEU A 50 -15.30 -1.46 -3.85
CA LEU A 50 -13.96 -0.90 -3.78
C LEU A 50 -12.98 -1.98 -4.22
N PRO A 51 -12.45 -1.89 -5.45
CA PRO A 51 -11.55 -2.92 -5.97
C PRO A 51 -10.16 -2.85 -5.34
N ALA A 52 -9.80 -1.75 -4.71
CA ALA A 52 -8.55 -1.62 -4.00
C ALA A 52 -8.66 -0.49 -2.99
N TYR A 53 -8.17 -0.74 -1.77
CA TYR A 53 -7.87 0.27 -0.78
C TYR A 53 -6.75 -0.27 0.10
N ASN A 54 -5.88 0.59 0.60
CA ASN A 54 -4.86 0.19 1.57
C ASN A 54 -5.11 0.85 2.92
N ALA A 55 -4.43 0.37 3.95
CA ALA A 55 -4.54 0.89 5.31
C ALA A 55 -3.18 1.40 5.83
N GLY A 56 -2.35 1.90 4.91
CA GLY A 56 -0.94 2.18 5.16
C GLY A 56 -0.05 1.19 4.40
N MET A 57 1.11 1.69 4.01
CA MET A 57 2.06 0.98 3.16
C MET A 57 3.03 0.17 4.01
N ASN A 58 3.60 -0.90 3.45
CA ASN A 58 4.58 -1.69 4.18
C ASN A 58 5.88 -0.92 4.40
N ALA A 59 6.51 -1.16 5.54
CA ALA A 59 7.85 -0.73 5.91
C ALA A 59 8.70 -1.95 6.27
N LEU A 60 10.02 -1.80 6.36
CA LEU A 60 10.87 -2.77 7.06
C LEU A 60 11.07 -2.30 8.50
N PHE A 61 10.69 -3.14 9.46
CA PHE A 61 10.96 -2.93 10.88
C PHE A 61 12.12 -3.84 11.29
N CYS A 62 13.26 -3.25 11.64
CA CYS A 62 14.51 -3.96 11.93
C CYS A 62 14.96 -3.74 13.37
N SER A 63 15.62 -4.75 13.96
CA SER A 63 16.23 -4.63 15.29
C SER A 63 17.44 -3.69 15.29
N ASP A 64 18.20 -3.67 14.20
CA ASP A 64 19.33 -2.76 13.99
C ASP A 64 19.08 -1.88 12.76
N LYS A 65 19.78 -0.75 12.69
CA LYS A 65 19.75 0.14 11.51
C LYS A 65 20.29 -0.60 10.29
N ARG A 66 19.50 -0.63 9.23
CA ARG A 66 19.86 -1.18 7.91
C ARG A 66 19.32 -0.25 6.85
N VAL A 67 20.18 0.40 6.09
CA VAL A 67 19.75 1.34 5.05
C VAL A 67 20.48 1.09 3.73
N ALA A 68 21.73 0.62 3.77
CA ALA A 68 22.53 0.33 2.59
C ALA A 68 22.48 -1.15 2.21
N LEU A 69 22.79 -1.47 0.95
CA LEU A 69 22.70 -2.83 0.43
C LEU A 69 23.54 -3.84 1.25
N PRO A 70 24.79 -3.53 1.68
CA PRO A 70 25.58 -4.44 2.52
C PRO A 70 24.96 -4.76 3.88
N ASP A 71 24.09 -3.90 4.40
CA ASP A 71 23.45 -4.10 5.72
C ASP A 71 22.50 -5.30 5.74
N TYR A 72 22.01 -5.68 4.55
CA TYR A 72 21.03 -6.74 4.32
C TYR A 72 21.66 -8.08 3.94
N GLN A 73 22.94 -8.11 3.58
CA GLN A 73 23.59 -9.31 3.09
C GLN A 73 23.53 -10.45 4.12
N GLY A 74 22.84 -11.54 3.76
CA GLY A 74 22.68 -12.72 4.62
C GLY A 74 21.74 -12.52 5.82
N ARG A 75 21.02 -11.39 5.88
CA ARG A 75 20.00 -11.12 6.89
C ARG A 75 18.72 -11.86 6.60
N SER A 76 17.98 -12.21 7.64
CA SER A 76 16.68 -12.83 7.52
C SER A 76 15.58 -11.78 7.67
N ILE A 77 14.71 -11.64 6.67
CA ILE A 77 13.58 -10.71 6.71
C ILE A 77 12.28 -11.50 6.62
N SER A 78 11.40 -11.35 7.60
CA SER A 78 10.06 -11.93 7.52
C SER A 78 9.20 -11.17 6.52
N VAL A 79 8.58 -11.87 5.58
CA VAL A 79 7.76 -11.28 4.53
C VAL A 79 6.64 -12.23 4.11
N GLY A 80 5.47 -11.65 3.80
CA GLY A 80 4.23 -12.40 3.53
C GLY A 80 3.76 -12.39 2.08
N SER A 81 4.50 -11.77 1.15
CA SER A 81 4.06 -11.58 -0.24
C SER A 81 5.12 -12.00 -1.26
N THR A 82 4.66 -12.39 -2.46
CA THR A 82 5.54 -12.76 -3.57
C THR A 82 6.41 -11.59 -4.03
N ALA A 83 5.81 -10.39 -4.20
CA ALA A 83 6.56 -9.17 -4.52
C ALA A 83 7.57 -8.84 -3.42
N GLY A 84 7.17 -8.93 -2.15
CA GLY A 84 8.07 -8.69 -1.02
C GLY A 84 9.24 -9.68 -0.96
N ASN A 85 9.03 -10.97 -1.30
CA ASN A 85 10.12 -11.95 -1.41
C ASN A 85 11.18 -11.53 -2.44
N GLN A 86 10.73 -10.99 -3.58
CA GLN A 86 11.63 -10.51 -4.63
C GLN A 86 12.38 -9.26 -4.20
N GLN A 87 11.71 -8.32 -3.53
CA GLN A 87 12.33 -7.11 -2.96
C GLN A 87 13.39 -7.45 -1.91
N VAL A 88 13.07 -8.35 -0.96
CA VAL A 88 14.01 -8.82 0.06
C VAL A 88 15.21 -9.54 -0.56
N SER A 89 14.97 -10.38 -1.57
CA SER A 89 16.05 -11.08 -2.28
C SER A 89 16.96 -10.11 -3.04
N ALA A 90 16.40 -9.05 -3.62
CA ALA A 90 17.16 -8.01 -4.32
C ALA A 90 18.05 -7.19 -3.37
N LEU A 91 17.65 -7.06 -2.10
CA LEU A 91 18.49 -6.50 -1.04
C LEU A 91 19.65 -7.44 -0.61
N GLY A 92 19.72 -8.67 -1.12
CA GLY A 92 20.72 -9.66 -0.68
C GLY A 92 20.39 -10.35 0.65
N ALA A 93 19.17 -10.12 1.17
CA ALA A 93 18.63 -10.79 2.33
C ALA A 93 17.88 -12.09 1.95
N THR A 94 17.66 -12.94 2.93
CA THR A 94 16.87 -14.17 2.81
C THR A 94 15.44 -13.90 3.25
N PRO A 95 14.44 -13.98 2.34
CA PRO A 95 13.05 -13.91 2.74
C PRO A 95 12.68 -15.14 3.56
N THR A 96 12.02 -14.91 4.69
CA THR A 96 11.51 -15.97 5.57
C THR A 96 10.03 -15.77 5.84
N SER A 97 9.34 -16.86 6.13
CA SER A 97 7.95 -16.81 6.56
C SER A 97 7.90 -17.08 8.05
N VAL A 98 7.52 -16.06 8.82
CA VAL A 98 7.25 -16.17 10.25
C VAL A 98 5.77 -15.87 10.46
N ALA A 99 5.11 -16.67 11.29
CA ALA A 99 3.72 -16.39 11.63
C ALA A 99 3.63 -15.03 12.33
N TYR A 100 2.63 -14.21 12.00
CA TYR A 100 2.48 -12.86 12.54
C TYR A 100 2.54 -12.83 14.08
N THR A 101 1.93 -13.81 14.74
CA THR A 101 1.92 -13.94 16.22
C THR A 101 3.28 -14.33 16.82
N GLU A 102 4.24 -14.77 16.01
CA GLU A 102 5.59 -15.17 16.42
C GLU A 102 6.64 -14.10 16.07
N ALA A 103 6.27 -13.06 15.31
CA ALA A 103 7.20 -12.07 14.78
C ALA A 103 7.96 -11.32 15.90
N TYR A 104 7.27 -10.91 16.97
CA TYR A 104 7.88 -10.26 18.13
C TYR A 104 9.00 -11.11 18.73
N GLU A 105 8.67 -12.36 19.04
CA GLU A 105 9.57 -13.31 19.67
C GLU A 105 10.72 -13.72 18.73
N ALA A 106 10.47 -13.78 17.42
CA ALA A 106 11.47 -14.05 16.41
C ALA A 106 12.48 -12.89 16.27
N LEU A 107 12.02 -11.64 16.29
CA LEU A 107 12.87 -10.45 16.30
C LEU A 107 13.68 -10.36 17.59
N GLN A 108 13.01 -10.51 18.75
CA GLN A 108 13.65 -10.43 20.06
C GLN A 108 14.79 -11.46 20.23
N ARG A 109 14.61 -12.67 19.68
CA ARG A 109 15.63 -13.74 19.71
C ARG A 109 16.64 -13.69 18.56
N GLY A 110 16.50 -12.75 17.62
CA GLY A 110 17.36 -12.66 16.44
C GLY A 110 17.22 -13.83 15.45
N VAL A 111 16.05 -14.48 15.43
CA VAL A 111 15.70 -15.48 14.40
C VAL A 111 15.49 -14.81 13.04
N ILE A 112 14.91 -13.61 13.07
CA ILE A 112 14.80 -12.69 11.94
C ILE A 112 15.41 -11.35 12.34
N ASP A 113 16.03 -10.64 11.39
CA ASP A 113 16.64 -9.33 11.60
C ASP A 113 15.65 -8.19 11.35
N CYS A 114 14.68 -8.40 10.44
CA CYS A 114 13.63 -7.45 10.11
C CYS A 114 12.30 -8.15 9.82
N SER A 115 11.21 -7.39 9.85
CA SER A 115 9.89 -7.81 9.41
C SER A 115 9.28 -6.77 8.47
N MET A 116 8.78 -7.21 7.31
CA MET A 116 8.03 -6.38 6.37
C MET A 116 6.54 -6.41 6.74
N LEU A 117 6.04 -5.31 7.29
CA LEU A 117 4.64 -5.17 7.75
C LEU A 117 4.14 -3.75 7.49
N SER A 118 2.83 -3.53 7.61
CA SER A 118 2.28 -2.17 7.70
C SER A 118 2.50 -1.61 9.11
N PRO A 119 2.59 -0.28 9.28
CA PRO A 119 2.69 0.36 10.60
C PRO A 119 1.60 -0.10 11.57
N ALA A 120 0.35 -0.22 11.10
CA ALA A 120 -0.76 -0.74 11.90
C ALA A 120 -0.50 -2.15 12.44
N ALA A 121 0.00 -3.05 11.60
CA ALA A 121 0.33 -4.42 11.99
C ALA A 121 1.55 -4.46 12.92
N ALA A 122 2.55 -3.62 12.68
CA ALA A 122 3.73 -3.55 13.55
C ALA A 122 3.38 -3.06 14.97
N GLN A 123 2.50 -2.06 15.06
CA GLN A 123 1.99 -1.52 16.32
C GLN A 123 1.12 -2.54 17.07
N ILE A 124 0.14 -3.18 16.40
CA ILE A 124 -0.71 -4.21 17.02
C ILE A 124 0.13 -5.42 17.48
N GLY A 125 1.13 -5.80 16.70
CA GLY A 125 2.05 -6.89 17.03
C GLY A 125 3.08 -6.54 18.10
N GLY A 126 3.15 -5.27 18.53
CA GLY A 126 4.12 -4.79 19.52
C GLY A 126 5.58 -4.82 19.05
N ILE A 127 5.85 -5.09 17.77
CA ILE A 127 7.22 -5.34 17.31
C ILE A 127 8.08 -4.08 17.30
N LEU A 128 7.47 -2.89 17.37
CA LEU A 128 8.18 -1.61 17.43
C LEU A 128 9.10 -1.53 18.66
N GLU A 129 8.81 -2.27 19.73
CA GLU A 129 9.70 -2.36 20.91
C GLU A 129 11.04 -3.03 20.59
N VAL A 130 11.02 -4.10 19.77
CA VAL A 130 12.17 -4.97 19.50
C VAL A 130 12.77 -4.77 18.10
N ALA A 131 12.09 -3.99 17.26
CA ALA A 131 12.50 -3.63 15.91
C ALA A 131 12.16 -2.17 15.55
N PRO A 132 12.67 -1.19 16.32
CA PRO A 132 12.31 0.21 16.13
C PRO A 132 12.99 0.87 14.92
N GLN A 133 14.04 0.26 14.35
CA GLN A 133 14.78 0.83 13.23
C GLN A 133 14.01 0.58 11.94
N THR A 134 13.38 1.61 11.41
CA THR A 134 12.36 1.47 10.37
C THR A 134 12.86 2.01 9.03
N VAL A 135 12.56 1.31 7.95
CA VAL A 135 12.85 1.77 6.59
C VAL A 135 11.57 2.02 5.82
N ILE A 136 11.40 3.26 5.38
CA ILE A 136 10.36 3.71 4.45
C ILE A 136 11.03 4.62 3.44
N ASP A 137 10.97 4.25 2.16
CA ASP A 137 11.61 5.00 1.09
C ASP A 137 10.57 5.47 0.06
N PRO A 138 10.27 6.78 -0.01
CA PRO A 138 9.34 7.35 -0.99
C PRO A 138 9.62 6.96 -2.44
N GLU A 139 10.88 6.71 -2.80
CA GLU A 139 11.33 6.43 -4.16
C GLU A 139 11.49 4.93 -4.45
N ALA A 140 11.38 4.07 -3.44
CA ALA A 140 11.53 2.62 -3.56
C ALA A 140 10.45 1.89 -2.78
N GLY A 141 9.21 2.01 -3.27
CA GLY A 141 8.03 1.46 -2.62
C GLY A 141 8.11 -0.05 -2.38
N LEU A 142 7.85 -0.46 -1.14
CA LEU A 142 7.62 -1.86 -0.78
C LEU A 142 6.19 -2.27 -1.17
N ALA A 143 6.00 -3.55 -1.50
CA ALA A 143 4.70 -4.09 -1.87
C ALA A 143 3.62 -3.69 -0.86
N VAL A 144 2.51 -3.11 -1.33
CA VAL A 144 1.47 -2.54 -0.47
C VAL A 144 0.35 -3.57 -0.26
N PRO A 145 -0.03 -3.86 0.98
CA PRO A 145 -1.19 -4.70 1.24
C PRO A 145 -2.46 -3.94 0.81
N SER A 146 -3.24 -4.53 -0.09
CA SER A 146 -4.51 -3.97 -0.56
C SER A 146 -5.66 -4.90 -0.21
N GLY A 147 -6.77 -4.31 0.24
CA GLY A 147 -8.04 -4.97 0.46
C GLY A 147 -9.04 -4.68 -0.66
N ASN A 148 -10.07 -5.51 -0.75
CA ASN A 148 -11.22 -5.28 -1.60
C ASN A 148 -12.48 -5.17 -0.72
N MET A 149 -13.43 -4.32 -1.12
CA MET A 149 -14.77 -4.31 -0.56
C MET A 149 -15.74 -4.86 -1.60
N ALA A 150 -16.35 -5.98 -1.27
CA ALA A 150 -17.33 -6.63 -2.12
C ALA A 150 -18.55 -7.06 -1.31
N MET A 151 -19.69 -7.18 -1.99
CA MET A 151 -20.96 -7.62 -1.43
C MET A 151 -21.42 -8.88 -2.17
N ASN A 152 -22.12 -9.80 -1.50
CA ASN A 152 -22.74 -10.92 -2.21
C ASN A 152 -23.65 -10.40 -3.33
N LEU A 153 -23.50 -10.96 -4.53
CA LEU A 153 -24.13 -10.46 -5.75
C LEU A 153 -25.67 -10.60 -5.69
N ASP A 154 -26.19 -11.73 -5.22
CA ASP A 154 -27.64 -11.92 -5.09
C ASP A 154 -28.25 -10.90 -4.13
N VAL A 155 -27.59 -10.63 -3.00
CA VAL A 155 -28.06 -9.60 -2.06
C VAL A 155 -27.98 -8.22 -2.72
N TRP A 156 -26.88 -7.90 -3.41
CA TRP A 156 -26.73 -6.63 -4.12
C TRP A 156 -27.84 -6.41 -5.15
N GLU A 157 -28.12 -7.40 -5.99
CA GLU A 157 -29.17 -7.36 -7.03
C GLU A 157 -30.59 -7.30 -6.43
N SER A 158 -30.78 -7.82 -5.21
CA SER A 158 -32.06 -7.71 -4.50
C SER A 158 -32.34 -6.30 -3.95
N LEU A 159 -31.33 -5.45 -3.84
CA LEU A 159 -31.49 -4.08 -3.35
C LEU A 159 -32.19 -3.20 -4.40
N PRO A 160 -33.10 -2.29 -3.99
CA PRO A 160 -33.58 -1.24 -4.87
C PRO A 160 -32.41 -0.40 -5.41
N LEU A 161 -32.52 0.09 -6.64
CA LEU A 161 -31.48 0.90 -7.28
C LEU A 161 -31.01 2.07 -6.40
N VAL A 162 -31.94 2.75 -5.70
CA VAL A 162 -31.60 3.85 -4.78
C VAL A 162 -30.68 3.42 -3.64
N ALA A 163 -30.79 2.17 -3.16
CA ALA A 163 -29.92 1.64 -2.12
C ALA A 163 -28.54 1.26 -2.68
N GLN A 164 -28.48 0.65 -3.87
CA GLN A 164 -27.21 0.38 -4.57
C GLN A 164 -26.44 1.69 -4.84
N GLN A 165 -27.15 2.67 -5.37
CA GLN A 165 -26.62 4.01 -5.62
C GLN A 165 -26.16 4.70 -4.33
N LEU A 166 -26.93 4.64 -3.25
CA LEU A 166 -26.52 5.21 -1.97
C LEU A 166 -25.24 4.53 -1.43
N MET A 167 -25.14 3.22 -1.50
CA MET A 167 -23.92 2.50 -1.06
C MET A 167 -22.71 2.89 -1.90
N TRP A 168 -22.88 3.04 -3.22
CA TRP A 168 -21.83 3.48 -4.14
C TRP A 168 -21.42 4.94 -3.89
N ASP A 169 -22.39 5.82 -3.70
CA ASP A 169 -22.20 7.25 -3.46
C ASP A 169 -21.55 7.52 -2.11
N ARG A 170 -21.67 6.59 -1.15
CA ARG A 170 -21.06 6.68 0.18
C ARG A 170 -19.68 6.02 0.28
N LEU A 171 -19.11 5.54 -0.83
CA LEU A 171 -17.72 5.08 -0.85
C LEU A 171 -16.74 6.20 -0.50
N ASP A 172 -17.10 7.45 -0.79
CA ASP A 172 -16.37 8.66 -0.34
C ASP A 172 -16.15 8.66 1.18
N ALA A 173 -17.17 8.32 1.97
CA ALA A 173 -17.14 8.26 3.43
C ALA A 173 -16.09 7.27 3.92
N PHE A 174 -16.03 6.11 3.26
CA PHE A 174 -15.06 5.07 3.60
C PHE A 174 -13.65 5.51 3.24
N MET A 175 -13.44 6.09 2.06
CA MET A 175 -12.12 6.58 1.62
C MET A 175 -11.61 7.69 2.54
N THR A 176 -12.45 8.69 2.83
CA THR A 176 -12.12 9.76 3.78
C THR A 176 -11.79 9.21 5.16
N GLY A 177 -12.68 8.35 5.71
CA GLY A 177 -12.49 7.76 7.03
C GLY A 177 -11.26 6.85 7.12
N SER A 178 -10.89 6.17 6.03
CA SER A 178 -9.70 5.34 5.98
C SER A 178 -8.42 6.17 6.03
N ILE A 179 -8.37 7.30 5.33
CA ILE A 179 -7.18 8.16 5.32
C ILE A 179 -7.06 8.97 6.61
N GLU A 180 -8.08 9.78 6.93
CA GLU A 180 -8.05 10.71 8.06
C GLU A 180 -8.29 10.04 9.42
N GLY A 181 -9.14 9.01 9.44
CA GLY A 181 -9.54 8.32 10.66
C GLY A 181 -8.66 7.13 11.02
N LYS A 182 -7.81 6.67 10.09
CA LYS A 182 -6.97 5.47 10.30
C LYS A 182 -5.53 5.65 9.85
N ILE A 183 -5.24 5.85 8.56
CA ILE A 183 -3.85 5.84 8.06
C ILE A 183 -2.99 6.89 8.78
N TRP A 184 -3.38 8.15 8.74
CA TRP A 184 -2.57 9.21 9.36
C TRP A 184 -2.51 9.13 10.89
N PRO A 185 -3.62 8.87 11.62
CA PRO A 185 -3.54 8.61 13.07
C PRO A 185 -2.62 7.45 13.44
N VAL A 186 -2.68 6.32 12.73
CA VAL A 186 -1.78 5.19 12.96
C VAL A 186 -0.33 5.57 12.66
N THR A 187 -0.08 6.33 11.59
CA THR A 187 1.28 6.83 11.30
C THR A 187 1.79 7.72 12.45
N VAL A 188 0.97 8.61 13.00
CA VAL A 188 1.35 9.43 14.17
C VAL A 188 1.73 8.56 15.36
N ASP A 189 0.91 7.56 15.69
CA ASP A 189 1.15 6.69 16.85
C ASP A 189 2.39 5.80 16.62
N SER A 190 2.53 5.24 15.42
CA SER A 190 3.70 4.42 15.06
C SER A 190 5.00 5.21 15.12
N VAL A 191 5.02 6.46 14.64
CA VAL A 191 6.20 7.34 14.71
C VAL A 191 6.58 7.64 16.16
N LYS A 192 5.58 7.91 17.03
CA LYS A 192 5.82 8.12 18.46
C LYS A 192 6.39 6.88 19.13
N ASP A 193 5.83 5.71 18.86
CA ASP A 193 6.30 4.44 19.42
C ASP A 193 7.73 4.13 18.97
N ILE A 194 8.02 4.27 17.66
CA ILE A 194 9.37 4.13 17.11
C ILE A 194 10.37 5.02 17.86
N GLN A 195 10.04 6.31 18.02
CA GLN A 195 10.91 7.26 18.73
C GLN A 195 11.05 6.93 20.22
N GLN A 196 9.96 6.51 20.87
CA GLN A 196 9.95 6.08 22.27
C GLN A 196 10.90 4.90 22.51
N TYR A 197 10.96 3.95 21.56
CA TYR A 197 11.86 2.80 21.62
C TYR A 197 13.27 3.09 21.04
N GLY A 198 13.59 4.37 20.78
CA GLY A 198 14.93 4.80 20.34
C GLY A 198 15.22 4.51 18.86
N GLY A 199 14.19 4.28 18.06
CA GLY A 199 14.28 4.12 16.62
C GLY A 199 14.17 5.41 15.82
N SER A 200 14.34 5.25 14.52
CA SER A 200 14.13 6.27 13.50
C SER A 200 13.50 5.63 12.27
N ILE A 201 12.94 6.46 11.40
CA ILE A 201 12.49 6.07 10.06
C ILE A 201 13.46 6.67 9.06
N GLU A 202 14.10 5.84 8.25
CA GLU A 202 15.07 6.28 7.24
C GLU A 202 14.73 5.70 5.87
N PRO A 203 15.00 6.43 4.77
CA PRO A 203 14.95 5.83 3.44
C PRO A 203 16.12 4.86 3.25
N PHE A 204 16.07 4.05 2.20
CA PHE A 204 17.23 3.29 1.77
C PHE A 204 18.37 4.24 1.37
N ALA A 205 19.62 3.80 1.53
CA ALA A 205 20.73 4.42 0.84
C ALA A 205 20.64 4.10 -0.66
N ASP A 206 21.34 4.88 -1.49
CA ASP A 206 21.18 4.84 -2.95
C ASP A 206 21.39 3.46 -3.58
N ASP A 207 22.28 2.63 -3.02
CA ASP A 207 22.55 1.28 -3.51
C ASP A 207 21.39 0.30 -3.25
N ALA A 208 20.85 0.30 -2.03
CA ALA A 208 19.66 -0.48 -1.67
C ALA A 208 18.42 0.05 -2.39
N ARG A 209 18.26 1.39 -2.49
CA ARG A 209 17.16 2.02 -3.23
C ARG A 209 17.15 1.55 -4.68
N THR A 210 18.29 1.63 -5.36
CA THR A 210 18.45 1.18 -6.75
C THR A 210 18.11 -0.30 -6.88
N ALA A 211 18.59 -1.15 -5.97
CA ALA A 211 18.30 -2.58 -5.99
C ALA A 211 16.80 -2.89 -5.87
N VAL A 212 16.09 -2.16 -4.99
CA VAL A 212 14.62 -2.30 -4.83
C VAL A 212 13.88 -1.74 -6.04
N GLN A 213 14.30 -0.59 -6.60
CA GLN A 213 13.71 -0.03 -7.82
C GLN A 213 13.85 -0.98 -9.02
N ASP A 214 15.03 -1.59 -9.19
CA ASP A 214 15.27 -2.60 -10.22
C ASP A 214 14.38 -3.84 -10.01
N ALA A 215 14.19 -4.26 -8.77
CA ALA A 215 13.28 -5.36 -8.43
C ALA A 215 11.83 -4.99 -8.74
N ASN A 216 11.38 -3.78 -8.37
CA ASN A 216 10.04 -3.28 -8.62
C ASN A 216 9.74 -3.23 -10.12
N ASN A 217 10.69 -2.74 -10.93
CA ASN A 217 10.54 -2.73 -12.38
C ASN A 217 10.42 -4.15 -12.95
N LYS A 218 11.25 -5.09 -12.49
CA LYS A 218 11.14 -6.50 -12.92
C LYS A 218 9.82 -7.15 -12.50
N ILE A 219 9.34 -6.89 -11.28
CA ILE A 219 8.05 -7.36 -10.78
C ILE A 219 6.94 -6.87 -11.71
N VAL A 220 6.91 -5.57 -12.00
CA VAL A 220 5.90 -4.95 -12.85
C VAL A 220 5.98 -5.46 -14.28
N ASP A 221 7.17 -5.52 -14.88
CA ASP A 221 7.33 -5.97 -16.27
C ASP A 221 6.95 -7.45 -16.44
N ALA A 222 7.16 -8.28 -15.40
CA ALA A 222 6.76 -9.68 -15.40
C ALA A 222 5.23 -9.88 -15.44
N ILE A 223 4.44 -8.88 -15.03
CA ILE A 223 2.96 -8.93 -15.10
C ILE A 223 2.49 -9.12 -16.54
N ALA A 224 3.25 -8.67 -17.54
CA ALA A 224 2.90 -8.87 -18.94
C ALA A 224 2.69 -10.35 -19.32
N GLY A 225 3.30 -11.27 -18.57
CA GLY A 225 3.12 -12.73 -18.74
C GLY A 225 2.00 -13.35 -17.89
N ASN A 226 1.22 -12.56 -17.15
CA ASN A 226 0.18 -13.10 -16.26
C ASN A 226 -0.99 -13.69 -17.07
N SER A 227 -1.24 -15.00 -16.93
CA SER A 227 -2.28 -15.72 -17.66
C SER A 227 -3.71 -15.30 -17.32
N GLY A 228 -3.90 -14.53 -16.25
CA GLY A 228 -5.19 -14.00 -15.84
C GLY A 228 -5.56 -12.68 -16.53
N LEU A 229 -4.74 -12.17 -17.45
CA LEU A 229 -4.98 -10.96 -18.24
C LEU A 229 -5.01 -11.33 -19.73
N SER A 230 -5.97 -10.78 -20.48
CA SER A 230 -6.02 -10.99 -21.94
C SER A 230 -4.97 -10.17 -22.69
N ASP A 231 -4.62 -8.98 -22.17
CA ASP A 231 -3.54 -8.11 -22.64
C ASP A 231 -2.65 -7.67 -21.46
N GLY A 232 -1.67 -8.50 -21.12
CA GLY A 232 -0.74 -8.21 -20.03
C GLY A 232 0.15 -6.99 -20.29
N ALA A 233 0.56 -6.74 -21.54
CA ALA A 233 1.41 -5.60 -21.87
C ALA A 233 0.64 -4.27 -21.78
N GLY A 234 -0.62 -4.27 -22.24
CA GLY A 234 -1.55 -3.17 -22.05
C GLY A 234 -1.81 -2.89 -20.57
N PHE A 235 -1.98 -3.94 -19.76
CA PHE A 235 -2.15 -3.79 -18.31
C PHE A 235 -0.92 -3.18 -17.61
N VAL A 236 0.30 -3.60 -17.96
CA VAL A 236 1.52 -2.97 -17.41
C VAL A 236 1.59 -1.49 -17.77
N THR A 237 1.20 -1.14 -18.99
CA THR A 237 1.13 0.26 -19.45
C THR A 237 0.11 1.05 -18.63
N SER A 238 -1.11 0.54 -18.49
CA SER A 238 -2.18 1.23 -17.75
C SER A 238 -1.85 1.42 -16.27
N VAL A 239 -1.17 0.45 -15.66
CA VAL A 239 -0.65 0.53 -14.29
C VAL A 239 0.32 1.70 -14.12
N ARG A 240 1.32 1.81 -15.00
CA ARG A 240 2.33 2.89 -14.92
C ARG A 240 1.69 4.25 -15.22
N GLU A 241 0.86 4.33 -16.25
CA GLU A 241 0.15 5.56 -16.61
C GLU A 241 -0.78 6.04 -15.51
N SER A 242 -1.53 5.15 -14.86
CA SER A 242 -2.42 5.52 -13.75
C SER A 242 -1.62 5.96 -12.51
N ALA A 243 -0.53 5.26 -12.16
CA ALA A 243 0.34 5.67 -11.05
C ALA A 243 0.94 7.07 -11.27
N ASP A 244 1.38 7.38 -12.50
CA ASP A 244 1.90 8.70 -12.88
C ASP A 244 0.80 9.76 -12.90
N LYS A 245 -0.35 9.45 -13.52
CA LYS A 245 -1.53 10.33 -13.56
C LYS A 245 -1.92 10.77 -12.16
N TRP A 246 -2.08 9.83 -11.23
CA TRP A 246 -2.52 10.17 -9.87
C TRP A 246 -1.48 10.96 -9.08
N SER A 247 -0.19 10.71 -9.30
CA SER A 247 0.88 11.55 -8.75
C SER A 247 0.78 13.00 -9.24
N GLN A 248 0.50 13.19 -10.53
CA GLN A 248 0.30 14.52 -11.12
C GLN A 248 -0.98 15.18 -10.59
N THR A 249 -2.10 14.47 -10.56
CA THR A 249 -3.38 14.98 -10.03
C THR A 249 -3.24 15.44 -8.58
N ILE A 250 -2.53 14.70 -7.73
CA ILE A 250 -2.27 15.08 -6.33
C ILE A 250 -1.47 16.39 -6.25
N THR A 251 -0.46 16.54 -7.12
CA THR A 251 0.33 17.77 -7.22
C THR A 251 -0.50 18.94 -7.74
N GLU A 252 -1.36 18.72 -8.75
CA GLU A 252 -2.28 19.72 -9.31
C GLU A 252 -3.30 20.21 -8.28
N LEU A 253 -3.77 19.32 -7.41
CA LEU A 253 -4.65 19.66 -6.29
C LEU A 253 -3.91 20.38 -5.14
N GLY A 254 -2.59 20.52 -5.22
CA GLY A 254 -1.76 21.29 -4.29
C GLY A 254 -1.26 20.51 -3.08
N TYR A 255 -1.42 19.18 -3.05
CA TYR A 255 -0.90 18.36 -1.95
C TYR A 255 0.61 18.17 -2.07
N THR A 256 1.32 18.32 -0.94
CA THR A 256 2.77 18.14 -0.85
C THR A 256 3.15 17.45 0.46
N ASN A 257 4.38 16.96 0.57
CA ASN A 257 4.94 16.47 1.82
C ASN A 257 5.76 17.58 2.48
N GLU A 258 5.14 18.32 3.41
CA GLU A 258 5.83 19.36 4.19
C GLU A 258 6.75 18.78 5.29
N THR A 259 6.67 17.47 5.51
CA THR A 259 7.42 16.74 6.54
C THR A 259 7.70 15.32 6.06
N ASP A 260 8.74 14.71 6.63
CA ASP A 260 9.00 13.28 6.51
C ASP A 260 8.21 12.50 7.58
N TYR A 261 8.39 11.17 7.62
CA TYR A 261 7.74 10.36 8.65
C TYR A 261 8.17 10.75 10.07
N ASN A 262 9.44 11.10 10.31
CA ASN A 262 9.93 11.44 11.65
C ASN A 262 9.27 12.72 12.21
N GLY A 263 9.02 13.71 11.35
CA GLY A 263 8.33 14.95 11.73
C GLY A 263 6.80 14.84 11.73
N PHE A 264 6.24 13.79 11.12
CA PHE A 264 4.79 13.67 10.92
C PHE A 264 3.98 13.71 12.21
N ALA A 265 4.44 13.03 13.28
CA ALA A 265 3.74 13.01 14.56
C ALA A 265 3.63 14.40 15.24
N THR A 266 4.56 15.31 14.93
CA THR A 266 4.53 16.69 15.45
C THR A 266 3.78 17.62 14.49
N TRP A 267 3.90 17.39 13.19
CA TRP A 267 3.30 18.24 12.17
C TRP A 267 1.80 17.95 11.99
N TYR A 268 1.36 16.69 12.03
CA TYR A 268 -0.03 16.30 11.74
C TYR A 268 -0.94 16.42 12.96
N THR A 269 -2.15 16.91 12.72
CA THR A 269 -3.31 16.81 13.61
C THR A 269 -4.55 16.47 12.80
N PRO A 270 -5.56 15.78 13.36
CA PRO A 270 -6.81 15.50 12.65
C PRO A 270 -7.42 16.77 12.02
N GLY A 271 -7.81 16.68 10.74
CA GLY A 271 -8.35 17.80 9.96
C GLY A 271 -7.33 18.82 9.46
N LYS A 272 -6.02 18.60 9.63
CA LYS A 272 -4.98 19.51 9.12
C LYS A 272 -4.91 19.56 7.58
N ILE A 273 -5.15 18.43 6.93
CA ILE A 273 -5.12 18.31 5.47
C ILE A 273 -6.56 18.15 5.01
N ASP A 274 -7.06 19.08 4.20
CA ASP A 274 -8.38 18.95 3.57
C ASP A 274 -8.28 18.05 2.34
N ILE A 275 -8.76 16.80 2.46
CA ILE A 275 -8.77 15.85 1.36
C ILE A 275 -10.08 15.84 0.57
N ALA A 276 -11.04 16.72 0.86
CA ALA A 276 -12.32 16.74 0.14
C ALA A 276 -12.14 16.92 -1.39
N PRO A 277 -11.27 17.83 -1.89
CA PRO A 277 -11.01 17.95 -3.33
C PRO A 277 -10.43 16.67 -3.95
N TYR A 278 -9.54 15.97 -3.23
CA TYR A 278 -9.02 14.68 -3.66
C TYR A 278 -10.11 13.59 -3.72
N ILE A 279 -10.95 13.51 -2.70
CA ILE A 279 -12.04 12.51 -2.63
C ILE A 279 -13.07 12.75 -3.73
N GLU A 280 -13.46 14.00 -3.97
CA GLU A 280 -14.34 14.39 -5.07
C GLU A 280 -13.73 13.96 -6.42
N ARG A 281 -12.46 14.28 -6.65
CA ARG A 281 -11.75 13.91 -7.88
C ARG A 281 -11.67 12.40 -8.09
N VAL A 282 -11.32 11.64 -7.05
CA VAL A 282 -11.32 10.17 -7.06
C VAL A 282 -12.71 9.63 -7.38
N TYR A 283 -13.75 10.16 -6.74
CA TYR A 283 -15.10 9.72 -6.99
C TYR A 283 -15.54 9.99 -8.44
N GLU A 284 -15.35 11.21 -8.94
CA GLU A 284 -15.75 11.61 -10.29
C GLU A 284 -15.04 10.82 -11.40
N GLU A 285 -13.72 10.62 -11.27
CA GLU A 285 -12.93 9.96 -12.32
C GLU A 285 -12.94 8.44 -12.23
N ILE A 286 -12.98 7.86 -11.02
CA ILE A 286 -12.89 6.40 -10.83
C ILE A 286 -14.25 5.77 -10.61
N TYR A 287 -15.09 6.32 -9.74
CA TYR A 287 -16.28 5.60 -9.25
C TYR A 287 -17.56 5.99 -9.98
N LEU A 288 -17.75 7.26 -10.33
CA LEU A 288 -18.95 7.75 -10.99
C LEU A 288 -19.22 7.04 -12.33
N PRO A 289 -18.22 6.72 -13.19
CA PRO A 289 -18.46 5.97 -14.43
C PRO A 289 -19.02 4.56 -14.22
N HIS A 290 -18.81 3.99 -13.03
CA HIS A 290 -19.24 2.64 -12.65
C HIS A 290 -20.43 2.63 -11.68
N ARG A 291 -21.02 3.80 -11.41
CA ARG A 291 -22.17 3.95 -10.52
C ARG A 291 -23.39 3.17 -11.06
N PRO A 292 -24.11 2.41 -10.22
CA PRO A 292 -25.29 1.66 -10.65
C PRO A 292 -26.37 2.52 -11.32
N SER A 293 -26.95 2.00 -12.41
CA SER A 293 -27.95 2.66 -13.25
C SER A 293 -29.24 1.87 -13.39
#